data_AF-A0A6P0U6B3-F1
#
_entry.id   AF-A0A6P0U6B3-F1
#
_cell.length_a   1.000
_cell.length_b   1.000
_cell.length_c   1.000
_cell.angle_alpha   90.00
_cell.angle_beta   90.00
_cell.angle_gamma   90.00
#
_symmetry.space_group_name_H-M   'P 1'
#
loop_
_entity.id
_entity.type
_entity.pdbx_description
1 polymer ?
#
loop_
_entity_poly.entity_id
_entity_poly.type
_entity_poly.pdbx_seq_one_letter_code
_entity_poly.pdbx_strand_id
1 'polypeptide(L)' 'MNQLNQDYILLSKIIFTDILNTKLRGFRSSSTTKLQLQTVGFDDIEFIWDRPRMYPTVVARKPK' A
#
# COMPACT_ATOMS: atom_id res chain seq x y z
N MET A 1 -16.39 10.69 -7.33
CA MET A 1 -17.32 9.97 -6.42
C MET A 1 -16.51 8.91 -5.69
N ASN A 2 -16.58 8.89 -4.37
CA ASN A 2 -15.81 7.98 -3.53
C ASN A 2 -16.38 6.55 -3.70
N GLN A 3 -15.64 5.66 -4.37
CA GLN A 3 -16.09 4.29 -4.70
C GLN A 3 -16.12 3.34 -3.49
N LEU A 4 -15.75 3.83 -2.32
CA LEU A 4 -15.62 3.06 -1.09
C LEU A 4 -16.85 3.21 -0.20
N ASN A 5 -17.44 2.08 0.18
CA ASN A 5 -18.49 2.02 1.19
C ASN A 5 -17.89 2.37 2.57
N GLN A 6 -18.40 3.43 3.19
CA GLN A 6 -17.88 3.95 4.45
C GLN A 6 -18.15 3.03 5.64
N ASP A 7 -19.28 2.33 5.64
CA ASP A 7 -19.64 1.39 6.70
C ASP A 7 -18.68 0.20 6.71
N TYR A 8 -18.27 -0.27 5.52
CA TYR A 8 -17.30 -1.35 5.39
C TYR A 8 -15.89 -0.92 5.82
N ILE A 9 -15.48 0.33 5.53
CA ILE A 9 -14.21 0.85 6.04
C ILE A 9 -14.24 0.90 7.56
N LEU A 10 -15.29 1.45 8.16
CA LEU A 10 -15.43 1.54 9.61
C LEU A 10 -15.41 0.16 10.27
N LEU A 11 -16.16 -0.80 9.72
CA LEU A 11 -16.18 -2.18 10.21
C LEU A 11 -14.78 -2.82 10.13
N SER A 12 -14.08 -2.67 9.00
CA SER A 12 -12.73 -3.20 8.85
C SER A 12 -11.77 -2.62 9.88
N LYS A 13 -11.86 -1.31 10.17
CA LYS A 13 -11.05 -0.65 11.19
C LYS A 13 -11.31 -1.26 12.56
N ILE A 14 -12.57 -1.43 12.95
CA ILE A 14 -12.97 -2.02 14.24
C ILE A 14 -12.41 -3.44 14.37
N ILE A 15 -12.60 -4.28 13.35
CA ILE A 15 -12.13 -5.66 13.37
C ILE A 15 -10.61 -5.71 13.48
N PHE A 16 -9.88 -5.02 12.60
CA PHE A 16 -8.42 -5.13 12.54
C PHE A 16 -7.70 -4.38 13.66
N THR A 17 -8.24 -3.28 14.15
CA THR A 17 -7.56 -2.41 15.12
C THR A 17 -8.04 -2.70 16.54
N ASP A 18 -9.36 -2.73 16.76
CA ASP A 18 -9.93 -2.74 18.10
C ASP A 18 -10.12 -4.16 18.64
N ILE A 19 -10.52 -5.10 17.77
CA ILE A 19 -10.78 -6.50 18.16
C ILE A 19 -9.50 -7.34 18.02
N LEU A 20 -8.91 -7.37 16.83
CA LEU A 20 -7.76 -8.23 16.53
C LEU A 20 -6.41 -7.61 16.92
N ASN A 21 -6.37 -6.29 17.19
CA ASN A 21 -5.15 -5.54 17.51
C ASN A 21 -3.99 -5.85 16.55
N THR A 22 -4.29 -5.86 15.25
CA THR A 22 -3.29 -6.20 14.23
C THR A 22 -2.19 -5.16 14.19
N LYS A 23 -0.95 -5.64 14.05
CA LYS A 23 0.25 -4.77 13.99
C LYS A 23 0.60 -4.37 12.56
N LEU A 24 -0.38 -4.21 11.68
CA LEU A 24 -0.20 -3.73 10.30
C LEU A 24 0.18 -2.25 10.33
N ARG A 25 1.43 -1.93 10.68
CA ARG A 25 1.93 -0.56 10.87
C ARG A 25 2.89 -0.11 9.78
N GLY A 26 3.23 -1.01 8.84
CA GLY A 26 4.19 -0.76 7.77
C GLY A 26 3.63 0.02 6.58
N PHE A 27 2.64 0.90 6.79
CA PHE A 27 2.11 1.73 5.71
C PHE A 27 3.19 2.69 5.20
N ARG A 28 3.38 2.74 3.89
CA ARG A 28 4.33 3.65 3.23
C ARG A 28 3.65 4.31 2.04
N SER A 29 4.00 5.56 1.76
CA SER A 29 3.61 6.17 0.51
C SER A 29 4.32 5.50 -0.66
N SER A 30 3.77 5.66 -1.87
CA SER A 30 4.44 5.25 -3.10
C SER A 30 5.78 5.98 -3.28
N SER A 31 5.90 7.24 -2.86
CA SER A 31 7.16 8.00 -2.91
C SER A 31 8.24 7.40 -2.01
N THR A 32 7.91 7.05 -0.77
CA THR A 32 8.84 6.38 0.16
C THR A 32 9.24 5.02 -0.38
N THR A 33 8.30 4.23 -0.87
CA THR A 33 8.57 2.89 -1.43
C THR A 33 9.46 2.98 -2.67
N LYS A 34 9.19 3.95 -3.56
CA LYS A 34 10.03 4.22 -4.74
C LYS A 34 11.45 4.56 -4.33
N LEU A 35 11.63 5.48 -3.38
CA LEU A 35 12.96 5.84 -2.88
C LEU A 35 13.70 4.64 -2.31
N GLN A 36 13.03 3.82 -1.48
CA GLN A 36 13.62 2.62 -0.89
C GLN A 36 14.11 1.62 -1.95
N LEU A 37 13.33 1.40 -3.00
CA LEU A 37 13.71 0.53 -4.11
C LEU A 37 14.91 1.10 -4.90
N GLN A 38 14.90 2.40 -5.17
CA GLN A 38 16.03 3.07 -5.84
C GLN A 38 17.32 3.01 -5.01
N THR A 39 17.22 3.18 -3.68
CA THR A 39 18.38 3.12 -2.78
C THR A 39 19.11 1.78 -2.83
N VAL A 40 18.40 0.67 -3.13
CA VAL A 40 19.02 -0.66 -3.23
C VAL A 40 19.28 -1.10 -4.68
N GLY A 41 19.21 -0.17 -5.63
CA GLY A 41 19.63 -0.36 -7.01
C GLY A 41 18.55 -0.94 -7.94
N PHE A 42 17.27 -0.92 -7.55
CA PHE A 42 16.20 -1.17 -8.52
C PHE A 42 15.92 0.09 -9.34
N ASP A 43 15.62 -0.11 -10.62
CA ASP A 43 15.15 0.89 -11.57
C ASP A 43 13.81 0.46 -12.21
N ASP A 44 13.33 1.27 -13.16
CA ASP A 44 12.05 1.08 -13.87
C ASP A 44 10.89 0.64 -12.96
N ILE A 45 10.51 1.54 -12.06
CA ILE A 45 9.55 1.27 -10.98
C ILE A 45 8.14 1.68 -11.41
N GLU A 46 7.25 0.69 -11.52
CA GLU A 46 5.85 0.87 -11.87
C GLU A 46 4.94 0.49 -10.69
N PHE A 47 3.98 1.36 -10.38
CA PHE A 47 2.92 1.08 -9.41
C PHE A 47 1.61 0.75 -10.15
N ILE A 48 1.11 -0.45 -9.92
CA ILE A 48 -0.18 -0.93 -10.41
C ILE A 48 -1.19 -0.75 -9.27
N TRP A 49 -2.14 0.17 -9.46
CA TRP A 49 -3.06 0.58 -8.42
C TRP A 49 -4.33 -0.27 -8.42
N ASP A 50 -4.71 -0.77 -7.25
CA ASP A 50 -6.06 -1.22 -6.98
C ASP A 50 -7.05 -0.05 -7.07
N ARG A 51 -8.33 -0.34 -7.34
CA ARG A 51 -9.37 0.70 -7.49
C ARG A 51 -9.40 1.70 -6.33
N PRO A 52 -9.36 1.27 -5.05
CA PRO A 52 -9.36 2.21 -3.93
C PRO A 52 -7.99 2.79 -3.58
N ARG A 53 -6.92 2.40 -4.30
CA ARG A 53 -5.53 2.83 -4.10
C ARG A 53 -5.00 2.58 -2.67
N MET A 54 -5.42 1.48 -2.04
CA MET A 54 -5.01 1.13 -0.69
C MET A 54 -3.83 0.16 -0.67
N TYR A 55 -3.76 -0.74 -1.65
CA TYR A 55 -2.76 -1.81 -1.71
C TYR A 55 -2.20 -1.93 -3.13
N PRO A 56 -1.37 -0.96 -3.56
CA PRO A 56 -0.74 -1.05 -4.87
C PRO A 56 0.23 -2.22 -4.94
N THR A 57 0.30 -2.84 -6.11
CA THR A 57 1.42 -3.71 -6.47
C THR A 57 2.52 -2.86 -7.07
N VAL A 58 3.78 -3.14 -6.73
CA VAL A 58 4.94 -2.49 -7.35
C VAL A 58 5.77 -3.51 -8.12
N VAL A 59 6.10 -3.19 -9.35
CA VAL A 59 7.05 -3.94 -10.19
C VAL A 59 8.29 -3.08 -10.36
N ALA A 60 9.47 -3.66 -10.13
CA ALA A 60 10.75 -2.97 -10.24
C ALA A 60 11.81 -3.90 -10.84
N ARG A 61 12.70 -3.36 -11.67
CA ARG A 61 13.75 -4.13 -12.35
C ARG A 61 15.08 -3.91 -11.66
N LYS A 62 15.91 -4.96 -11.60
CA LYS A 62 17.32 -4.82 -11.21
C LYS A 62 18.16 -4.79 -12.48
N PRO A 63 18.98 -3.74 -12.71
CA PRO A 63 19.95 -3.72 -13.80
C PRO A 63 20.88 -4.94 -13.70
N LYS A 64 21.34 -5.44 -14.86
CA LYS A 64 22.32 -6.53 -14.93
C LYS A 64 23.68 -6.09 -14.41
#